data_AF-A0A174Z9N2-F1
#
_entry.id   AF-A0A174Z9N2-F1
#
_cell.length_a   1.000
_cell.length_b   1.000
_cell.length_c   1.000
_cell.angle_alpha   90.00
_cell.angle_beta   90.00
_cell.angle_gamma   90.00
#
_symmetry.space_group_name_H-M   'P 1'
#
loop_
_entity.id
_entity.type
_entity.pdbx_description
1 polymer ?
#
loop_
_entity_poly.entity_id
_entity_poly.type
_entity_poly.pdbx_seq_one_letter_code
_entity_poly.pdbx_strand_id
1 'polypeptide(L)'
;MSETMENAALNSGEIADRTPAAKAEETKADKFIRLGEYRMNKAIDAIGRIENLANRSAYEYTPEQVEAMFSVLESKVAEVKAKFTVTKNKENAAFSFGNKAGQEN
;
A
#
# COMPACT_ATOMS: atom_id res chain seq x y z
N MET A 1 64.12 -15.16 33.28
CA MET A 1 64.71 -15.73 32.05
C MET A 1 63.84 -16.89 31.63
N SER A 2 63.54 -17.01 30.33
CA SER A 2 62.75 -18.07 29.66
C SER A 2 61.28 -18.18 30.09
N GLU A 3 60.27 -18.29 29.22
CA GLU A 3 60.24 -18.48 27.77
C GLU A 3 58.79 -18.19 27.35
N THR A 4 58.60 -17.17 26.52
CA THR A 4 57.38 -17.00 25.74
C THR A 4 57.59 -17.71 24.41
N MET A 5 56.96 -18.86 24.22
CA MET A 5 56.72 -19.49 22.91
C MET A 5 55.31 -20.08 22.98
N GLU A 6 54.33 -19.45 22.34
CA GLU A 6 53.98 -19.71 20.94
C GLU A 6 53.25 -21.05 20.81
N ASN A 7 51.93 -20.98 20.58
CA ASN A 7 51.31 -21.78 19.54
C ASN A 7 49.94 -21.21 19.19
N ALA A 8 49.95 -20.38 18.16
CA ALA A 8 48.80 -20.05 17.36
C ALA A 8 48.40 -21.29 16.53
N ALA A 9 47.23 -21.85 16.82
CA ALA A 9 46.47 -22.67 15.89
C ALA A 9 45.03 -22.12 15.98
N LEU A 10 44.66 -21.17 15.12
CA LEU A 10 43.97 -21.47 13.87
C LEU A 10 42.94 -22.59 14.05
N ASN A 11 41.72 -22.22 14.42
CA ASN A 11 40.58 -22.91 13.87
C ASN A 11 39.46 -21.90 13.57
N SER A 12 39.53 -21.41 12.33
CA SER A 12 38.39 -21.22 11.45
C SER A 12 37.25 -20.42 12.05
N GLY A 13 37.47 -19.10 12.11
CA GLY A 13 36.38 -18.17 11.93
C GLY A 13 35.67 -18.53 10.64
N GLU A 14 34.53 -19.21 10.78
CA GLU A 14 33.53 -19.32 9.74
C GLU A 14 32.98 -17.90 9.54
N ILE A 15 33.75 -17.12 8.78
CA ILE A 15 33.26 -15.97 8.03
C ILE A 15 32.29 -16.55 7.00
N ALA A 16 31.12 -16.94 7.50
CA ALA A 16 29.92 -17.13 6.72
C ALA A 16 29.66 -15.79 6.04
N ASP A 17 30.27 -15.65 4.87
CA ASP A 17 29.70 -15.11 3.66
C ASP A 17 28.45 -14.26 3.92
N ARG A 18 28.65 -13.09 4.50
CA ARG A 18 27.73 -11.98 4.31
C ARG A 18 28.09 -11.33 2.98
N THR A 19 27.94 -12.11 1.90
CA THR A 19 27.56 -11.55 0.61
C THR A 19 26.41 -10.59 0.91
N PRO A 20 26.49 -9.29 0.57
CA PRO A 20 25.37 -8.40 0.71
C PRO A 20 24.30 -8.99 -0.20
N ALA A 21 23.28 -9.62 0.40
CA ALA A 21 22.14 -10.17 -0.31
C ALA A 21 21.70 -9.08 -1.29
N ALA A 22 21.94 -9.34 -2.58
CA ALA A 22 21.60 -8.44 -3.66
C ALA A 22 20.17 -7.99 -3.39
N LYS A 23 19.95 -6.67 -3.27
CA LYS A 23 18.65 -6.09 -2.96
C LYS A 23 17.61 -6.79 -3.82
N ALA A 24 16.82 -7.68 -3.23
CA ALA A 24 15.76 -8.35 -3.96
C ALA A 24 14.90 -7.24 -4.56
N GLU A 25 14.75 -7.23 -5.88
CA GLU A 25 13.89 -6.25 -6.52
C GLU A 25 12.49 -6.36 -5.92
N GLU A 26 11.96 -5.23 -5.47
CA GLU A 26 10.66 -5.14 -4.83
C GLU A 26 9.56 -5.68 -5.77
N THR A 27 8.75 -6.63 -5.31
CA THR A 27 7.63 -7.12 -6.13
C THR A 27 6.54 -6.06 -6.26
N LYS A 28 5.65 -6.20 -7.25
CA LYS A 28 4.50 -5.29 -7.40
C LYS A 28 3.61 -5.26 -6.16
N ALA A 29 3.49 -6.38 -5.44
CA ALA A 29 2.71 -6.47 -4.21
C ALA A 29 3.40 -5.74 -3.05
N ASP A 30 4.71 -5.94 -2.89
CA ASP A 30 5.50 -5.23 -1.86
C ASP A 30 5.46 -3.72 -2.09
N LYS A 31 5.61 -3.30 -3.36
CA LYS A 31 5.49 -1.90 -3.76
C LYS A 31 4.12 -1.31 -3.44
N PHE A 32 3.06 -2.09 -3.62
CA PHE A 32 1.71 -1.66 -3.26
C PHE A 32 1.57 -1.46 -1.74
N ILE A 33 2.03 -2.42 -0.94
CA ILE A 33 1.99 -2.34 0.53
C ILE A 33 2.79 -1.12 1.00
N ARG A 34 4.06 -1.00 0.61
CA ARG A 34 4.95 0.08 1.04
C ARG A 34 4.43 1.45 0.67
N LEU A 35 4.01 1.63 -0.59
CA LEU A 35 3.46 2.92 -1.04
C LEU A 35 2.08 3.18 -0.45
N GLY A 36 1.27 2.15 -0.24
CA GLY A 36 -0.04 2.25 0.39
C GLY A 36 0.07 2.76 1.81
N GLU A 37 0.92 2.11 2.63
CA GLU A 37 1.18 2.51 4.02
C GLU A 37 1.72 3.95 4.10
N TYR A 38 2.76 4.26 3.32
CA TYR A 38 3.33 5.61 3.30
C TYR A 38 2.27 6.67 2.96
N ARG A 39 1.47 6.44 1.91
CA ARG A 39 0.44 7.39 1.47
C ARG A 39 -0.70 7.49 2.47
N MET A 40 -1.09 6.38 3.11
CA MET A 40 -2.15 6.38 4.10
C MET A 40 -1.74 7.16 5.34
N ASN A 41 -0.51 6.98 5.82
CA ASN A 41 0.02 7.76 6.94
C ASN A 41 0.02 9.27 6.62
N LYS A 42 0.41 9.66 5.40
CA LYS A 42 0.33 11.06 4.96
C LYS A 42 -1.11 11.59 4.90
N ALA A 43 -2.08 10.75 4.54
CA ALA A 43 -3.49 11.12 4.57
C ALA A 43 -3.99 11.31 6.01
N ILE A 44 -3.65 10.39 6.92
CA ILE A 44 -3.98 10.49 8.34
C ILE A 44 -3.40 11.78 8.93
N ASP A 45 -2.12 12.10 8.67
CA ASP A 45 -1.50 13.35 9.12
C ASP A 45 -2.26 14.59 8.62
N ALA A 46 -2.73 14.57 7.37
CA ALA A 46 -3.48 15.67 6.78
C ALA A 46 -4.89 15.80 7.39
N ILE A 47 -5.56 14.69 7.65
CA ILE A 47 -6.86 14.66 8.33
C ILE A 47 -6.72 15.16 9.78
N GLY A 48 -5.66 14.79 10.50
CA GLY A 48 -5.39 15.32 11.84
C GLY A 48 -5.18 16.86 11.84
N ARG A 49 -4.64 17.43 10.77
CA ARG A 49 -4.59 18.91 10.63
C ARG A 49 -5.97 19.53 10.45
N ILE A 50 -6.91 18.82 9.81
CA ILE A 50 -8.30 19.26 9.71
C ILE A 50 -8.98 19.17 11.08
N GLU A 51 -8.72 18.11 11.85
CA GLU A 51 -9.22 17.95 13.23
C GLU A 51 -8.85 19.15 14.12
N ASN A 52 -7.62 19.68 14.00
CA ASN A 52 -7.18 20.84 14.76
C ASN A 52 -8.05 22.09 14.55
N LEU A 53 -8.76 22.21 13.42
CA LEU A 53 -9.70 23.32 13.18
C LEU A 53 -10.95 23.24 14.06
N ALA A 54 -11.22 22.11 14.69
CA ALA A 54 -12.31 21.96 15.66
C ALA A 54 -12.08 22.77 16.94
N ASN A 55 -10.86 23.31 17.14
CA ASN A 55 -10.58 24.16 18.29
C ASN A 55 -11.33 25.51 18.21
N ARG A 56 -12.50 25.57 18.86
CA ARG A 56 -13.34 26.77 18.98
C ARG A 56 -12.68 27.94 19.71
N SER A 57 -11.60 27.72 20.47
CA SER A 57 -10.87 28.82 21.11
C SER A 57 -9.96 29.58 20.13
N ALA A 58 -9.61 28.95 19.02
CA ALA A 58 -8.71 29.51 18.00
C ALA A 58 -9.45 29.85 16.69
N TYR A 59 -10.60 29.22 16.45
CA TYR A 59 -11.33 29.33 15.19
C TYR A 59 -12.84 29.45 15.38
N GLU A 60 -13.44 30.26 14.51
CA GLU A 60 -14.88 30.32 14.32
C GLU A 60 -15.25 29.62 13.02
N TYR A 61 -16.33 28.84 13.04
CA TYR A 61 -16.83 28.12 11.87
C TYR A 61 -18.31 27.78 12.03
N THR A 62 -19.03 27.67 10.94
CA THR A 62 -20.44 27.26 10.97
C THR A 62 -20.58 25.76 10.72
N PRO A 63 -21.69 25.13 11.13
CA PRO A 63 -21.98 23.75 10.79
C PRO A 63 -21.93 23.48 9.27
N GLU A 64 -22.42 24.42 8.46
CA GLU A 64 -22.46 24.31 7.00
C GLU A 64 -21.06 24.31 6.38
N GLN A 65 -20.13 25.09 6.95
CA GLN A 65 -18.72 25.08 6.53
C GLN A 65 -18.06 23.74 6.81
N VAL A 66 -18.36 23.14 7.97
CA VAL A 66 -17.85 21.80 8.34
C VAL A 66 -18.43 20.75 7.40
N GLU A 67 -19.74 20.78 7.15
CA GLU A 67 -20.41 19.86 6.24
C GLU A 67 -19.83 19.96 4.82
N ALA A 68 -19.63 21.17 4.29
CA ALA A 68 -19.03 21.38 2.98
C ALA A 68 -17.62 20.78 2.87
N MET A 69 -16.79 20.94 3.91
CA MET A 69 -15.44 20.35 3.95
C MET A 69 -15.47 18.82 3.90
N PHE A 70 -16.31 18.20 4.74
CA PHE A 70 -16.36 16.74 4.83
C PHE A 70 -17.06 16.11 3.62
N SER A 71 -18.09 16.74 3.07
CA SER A 71 -18.75 16.28 1.83
C SER A 71 -17.77 16.12 0.67
N VAL A 72 -16.86 17.09 0.50
CA VAL A 72 -15.81 17.01 -0.53
C VAL A 72 -14.79 15.91 -0.23
N LEU A 73 -14.36 15.78 1.03
CA LEU A 73 -13.42 14.74 1.44
C LEU A 73 -13.98 13.33 1.23
N GLU A 74 -15.20 13.09 1.69
CA GLU A 74 -15.90 11.81 1.56
C GLU A 74 -16.16 11.44 0.09
N SER A 75 -16.62 12.42 -0.71
CA SER A 75 -16.81 12.24 -2.15
C SER A 75 -15.50 11.82 -2.82
N LYS A 76 -14.38 12.46 -2.44
CA LYS A 76 -13.08 12.10 -3.01
C LYS A 76 -12.62 10.70 -2.63
N VAL A 77 -12.82 10.30 -1.38
CA VAL A 77 -12.51 8.95 -0.90
C VAL A 77 -13.37 7.91 -1.65
N ALA A 78 -14.66 8.19 -1.83
CA ALA A 78 -15.57 7.33 -2.59
C ALA A 78 -15.13 7.15 -4.05
N GLU A 79 -14.78 8.24 -4.75
CA GLU A 79 -14.25 8.20 -6.12
C GLU A 79 -12.98 7.34 -6.22
N VAL A 80 -12.05 7.52 -5.29
CA VAL A 80 -10.79 6.76 -5.30
C VAL A 80 -11.05 5.29 -5.01
N LYS A 81 -11.90 4.97 -4.04
CA LYS A 81 -12.29 3.59 -3.71
C LYS A 81 -12.96 2.89 -4.89
N ALA A 82 -13.80 3.59 -5.65
CA ALA A 82 -14.42 3.03 -6.85
C ALA A 82 -13.39 2.56 -7.89
N LYS A 83 -12.24 3.23 -8.03
CA LYS A 83 -11.18 2.79 -8.95
C LYS A 83 -10.56 1.43 -8.58
N PHE A 84 -10.66 1.01 -7.32
CA PHE A 84 -10.21 -0.30 -6.86
C PHE A 84 -11.26 -1.41 -7.07
N THR A 85 -12.52 -1.06 -7.37
CA THR A 85 -13.62 -2.03 -7.54
C THR A 85 -13.99 -2.30 -9.00
N VAL A 86 -13.58 -1.42 -9.94
CA VAL A 86 -13.93 -1.49 -11.38
C VAL A 86 -13.43 -2.75 -12.10
N THR A 87 -12.53 -3.54 -11.51
CA THR A 87 -11.93 -4.72 -12.18
C THR A 87 -12.77 -6.01 -12.08
N LYS A 88 -13.89 -6.06 -11.35
CA LYS A 88 -14.68 -7.30 -11.21
C LYS A 88 -15.74 -7.58 -12.29
N ASN A 89 -16.00 -6.67 -13.24
CA ASN A 89 -17.06 -6.86 -14.24
C ASN A 89 -16.57 -6.81 -15.71
N LYS A 90 -15.38 -7.32 -15.97
CA LYS A 90 -14.95 -7.60 -17.35
C LYS A 90 -14.69 -9.08 -17.58
N GLU A 91 -15.55 -9.93 -17.03
CA GLU A 91 -15.66 -11.32 -17.47
C GLU A 91 -16.60 -11.37 -18.67
N ASN A 92 -16.00 -11.44 -19.85
CA ASN A 92 -16.50 -12.15 -21.03
C ASN A 92 -18.00 -11.99 -21.35
N ALA A 93 -18.40 -10.85 -21.89
CA ALA A 93 -19.48 -10.85 -22.87
C ALA A 93 -18.96 -11.49 -24.17
N ALA A 94 -18.70 -12.80 -24.12
CA ALA A 94 -18.47 -13.61 -25.31
C ALA A 94 -19.83 -13.77 -25.99
N PHE A 95 -20.03 -12.97 -27.02
CA PHE A 95 -21.16 -13.07 -27.91
C PHE A 95 -21.11 -14.41 -28.67
N SER A 96 -22.18 -15.21 -28.62
CA SER A 96 -22.31 -16.48 -29.36
C SER A 96 -23.57 -16.43 -30.23
N PHE A 97 -23.39 -16.55 -31.55
CA PHE A 97 -24.49 -16.75 -32.49
C PHE A 97 -24.81 -18.25 -32.60
N GLY A 98 -25.87 -18.68 -31.93
CA GLY A 98 -26.79 -19.70 -32.45
C GLY A 98 -26.42 -21.17 -32.30
N ASN A 99 -27.08 -21.85 -31.36
CA ASN A 99 -27.53 -23.21 -31.63
C ASN A 99 -28.95 -23.15 -32.22
N LYS A 100 -29.03 -22.89 -33.54
CA LYS A 100 -30.18 -23.25 -34.36
C LYS A 100 -29.75 -24.45 -35.21
N ALA A 101 -29.80 -25.63 -34.63
CA ALA A 101 -30.00 -26.84 -35.41
C ALA A 101 -31.50 -27.05 -35.50
N GLY A 102 -32.08 -26.66 -36.63
CA GLY A 102 -33.40 -27.15 -37.01
C GLY A 102 -33.31 -28.67 -37.10
N GLN A 103 -34.12 -29.36 -36.31
CA GLN A 103 -34.48 -30.73 -36.64
C GLN A 103 -35.78 -30.63 -37.42
N GLU A 104 -35.62 -30.65 -38.74
CA GLU A 104 -36.63 -31.15 -39.65
C GLU A 104 -36.92 -32.61 -39.26
N ASN A 105 -38.18 -32.90 -38.99
CA ASN A 105 -38.99 -34.02 -39.49
C ASN A 105 -40.30 -34.08 -38.70
#